data_AF-A0A940DAA8-F1
#
_entry.id   AF-A0A940DAA8-F1
#
_cell.length_a   1.000
_cell.length_b   1.000
_cell.length_c   1.000
_cell.angle_alpha   90.00
_cell.angle_beta   90.00
_cell.angle_gamma   90.00
#
_symmetry.space_group_name_H-M   'P 1'
#
loop_
_entity.id
_entity.type
_entity.pdbx_description
1 polymer ?
#
loop_
_entity_poly.entity_id
_entity_poly.type
_entity_poly.pdbx_seq_one_letter_code
_entity_poly.pdbx_strand_id
1 'polypeptide(L)'
;MKKGIIVDLKDQYIVVLTPTGEFVKGKREFDHVVGKEVLFTPYEEKKWGFSLPTVQILAPIVALLMLVFSVMAFSSFSSQKVYAYVTIDINPSIELALNGSLEVVDVIAYNNDGSTVLSRIHDWKHKDVLEVSKKIIEESEELGFLTTNQEVIVGSVIVAKDENVLLDLNQKLEQVKQNATTPIEIVQITKEEREEAVQKGVSPTTYVVEKKETQLPASNRANSFVKEKLIEPNKEKGKQIEIQQEIQPTLKHEVKNNTPKNDWKQKEERWKEKIEKKEQKTINRQEKREQKRLERQEKREQKRLERQEKREQKRLERQEKREQKRLQRLDKKEMNEKIKLKSKHDKVENESQEDKKEQKENIETADKKGD
;
A
#
# COMPACT_ATOMS: atom_id res chain seq x y z
N MET A 1 29.96 23.82 53.12
CA MET A 1 29.86 22.35 53.32
C MET A 1 28.97 22.09 54.51
N LYS A 2 28.11 21.07 54.46
CA LYS A 2 27.22 20.70 55.58
C LYS A 2 27.64 19.33 56.12
N LYS A 3 27.46 19.09 57.42
CA LYS A 3 27.74 17.81 58.07
C LYS A 3 26.44 17.05 58.29
N GLY A 4 26.47 15.72 58.19
CA GLY A 4 25.33 14.88 58.55
C GLY A 4 25.61 13.40 58.34
N ILE A 5 24.65 12.55 58.70
CA ILE A 5 24.76 11.09 58.62
C ILE A 5 24.09 10.60 57.33
N ILE A 6 24.79 9.78 56.57
CA ILE A 6 24.24 9.19 55.33
C ILE A 6 23.16 8.18 55.70
N VAL A 7 21.93 8.41 55.25
CA VAL A 7 20.78 7.53 55.52
C VAL A 7 20.52 6.58 54.35
N ASP A 8 20.74 7.04 53.12
CA ASP A 8 20.49 6.26 51.92
C ASP A 8 21.44 6.66 50.79
N LEU A 9 21.73 5.70 49.90
CA LEU A 9 22.58 5.87 48.72
C LEU A 9 21.73 5.70 47.46
N LYS A 10 21.70 6.71 46.61
CA LYS A 10 21.12 6.64 45.25
C LYS A 10 22.22 6.71 44.21
N ASP A 11 21.88 6.33 42.98
CA ASP A 11 22.84 6.29 41.86
C ASP A 11 23.47 7.67 41.57
N GLN A 12 22.71 8.75 41.73
CA GLN A 12 23.14 10.11 41.38
C GLN A 12 23.39 11.03 42.60
N TYR A 13 22.91 10.67 43.79
CA TYR A 13 23.02 11.49 44.99
C TYR A 13 22.98 10.64 46.27
N ILE A 14 23.41 11.20 47.40
CA ILE A 14 23.24 10.62 48.73
C ILE A 14 22.13 11.34 49.48
N VAL A 15 21.44 10.64 50.38
CA VAL A 15 20.49 11.26 51.31
C VAL A 15 21.16 11.36 52.67
N VAL A 16 21.24 12.58 53.21
CA VAL A 16 21.95 12.88 54.45
C VAL A 16 20.99 13.48 55.47
N LEU A 17 21.00 12.97 56.70
CA LEU A 17 20.31 13.54 57.85
C LEU A 17 21.23 14.55 58.54
N THR A 18 20.82 15.81 58.60
CA THR A 18 21.58 16.87 59.26
C THR A 18 21.36 16.84 60.79
N PRO A 19 22.23 17.49 61.59
CA PRO A 19 22.02 17.65 63.03
C PRO A 19 20.72 18.37 63.42
N THR A 20 20.15 19.16 62.49
CA THR A 20 18.85 19.83 62.66
C THR A 20 17.66 18.90 62.40
N GLY A 21 17.90 17.65 62.02
CA GLY A 21 16.84 16.67 61.72
C GLY A 21 16.30 16.75 60.30
N GLU A 22 16.95 17.49 59.39
CA GLU A 22 16.52 17.62 58.00
C GLU A 22 17.15 16.55 57.11
N PHE A 23 16.37 16.02 56.16
CA PHE A 23 16.89 15.15 55.11
C PHE A 23 17.26 15.98 53.88
N VAL A 24 18.55 16.01 53.53
CA VAL A 24 19.08 16.81 52.43
C VAL A 24 19.79 15.90 51.43
N LYS A 25 19.60 16.16 50.12
CA LYS A 25 20.35 15.47 49.07
C LYS A 25 21.76 16.04 48.98
N GLY A 26 22.76 15.17 49.00
CA GLY A 26 24.16 15.51 48.80
C GLY A 26 24.71 14.93 47.50
N LYS A 27 25.74 15.59 46.93
CA LYS A 27 26.45 15.06 45.77
C LYS A 27 27.05 13.67 46.09
N ARG A 28 26.87 12.71 45.18
CA ARG A 28 27.47 11.37 45.31
C ARG A 28 28.94 11.39 44.87
N GLU A 29 29.83 11.02 45.78
CA GLU A 29 31.25 10.74 45.50
C GLU A 29 31.57 9.26 45.73
N PHE A 30 32.79 8.81 45.42
CA PHE A 30 33.20 7.43 45.73
C PHE A 30 33.36 7.27 47.25
N ASP A 31 33.13 6.06 47.78
CA ASP A 31 33.32 5.68 49.20
C ASP A 31 32.29 6.10 50.26
N HIS A 32 31.10 6.58 49.86
CA HIS A 32 30.01 6.74 50.82
C HIS A 32 29.40 5.41 51.28
N VAL A 33 29.19 5.28 52.60
CA VAL A 33 28.56 4.14 53.27
C VAL A 33 27.44 4.65 54.17
N VAL A 34 26.29 3.98 54.15
CA VAL A 34 25.14 4.30 55.02
C VAL A 34 25.54 4.21 56.50
N GLY A 35 25.05 5.14 57.31
CA GLY A 35 25.32 5.23 58.74
C GLY A 35 26.60 5.99 59.11
N LYS A 36 27.44 6.37 58.13
CA LYS A 36 28.62 7.20 58.39
C LYS A 36 28.29 8.68 58.36
N GLU A 37 29.00 9.44 59.19
CA GLU A 37 28.96 10.90 59.16
C GLU A 37 29.88 11.44 58.04
N VAL A 38 29.38 12.41 57.27
CA VAL A 38 30.08 12.97 56.11
C VAL A 38 29.91 14.50 56.05
N LEU A 39 30.94 15.17 55.54
CA LEU A 39 30.86 16.55 55.06
C LEU A 39 30.47 16.51 53.59
N PHE A 40 29.29 17.04 53.26
CA PHE A 40 28.74 16.98 51.91
C PHE A 40 28.40 18.37 51.37
N THR A 41 28.32 18.44 50.04
CA THR A 41 27.79 19.59 49.31
C THR A 41 26.38 19.27 48.85
N PRO A 42 25.37 20.15 49.10
CA PRO A 42 24.00 19.93 48.64
C PRO A 42 23.94 19.65 47.13
N TYR A 43 23.15 18.66 46.76
CA TYR A 43 22.92 18.30 45.36
C TYR A 43 21.86 19.23 44.76
N GLU A 44 22.27 20.11 43.86
CA GLU A 44 21.35 20.91 43.07
C GLU A 44 20.86 20.09 41.87
N GLU A 45 19.55 19.85 41.80
CA GLU A 45 18.94 19.25 40.61
C GLU A 45 19.05 20.24 39.44
N LYS A 46 19.90 19.93 38.46
CA LYS A 46 19.90 20.65 37.18
C LYS A 46 18.52 20.49 36.55
N LYS A 47 17.71 21.55 36.57
CA LYS A 47 16.49 21.64 35.78
C LYS A 47 16.90 21.60 34.32
N TRP A 48 16.69 20.48 33.65
CA TRP A 48 16.91 20.34 32.22
C TRP A 48 15.85 21.17 31.48
N GLY A 49 16.08 22.47 31.36
CA GLY A 49 15.34 23.29 30.43
C GLY A 49 15.74 22.88 29.02
N PHE A 50 14.84 22.26 28.26
CA PHE A 50 14.99 22.16 26.81
C PHE A 50 14.85 23.57 26.23
N SER A 51 15.90 24.38 26.28
CA SER A 51 16.00 25.51 25.36
C SER A 51 16.31 24.91 23.99
N LEU A 52 15.34 24.97 23.09
CA LEU A 52 15.49 24.56 21.69
C LEU A 52 15.60 25.81 20.80
N PRO A 53 16.71 26.57 20.84
CA PRO A 53 16.89 27.69 19.92
C PRO A 53 17.15 27.23 18.46
N THR A 54 17.51 25.97 18.25
CA THR A 54 17.87 25.41 16.92
C THR A 54 16.70 24.84 16.11
N VAL A 55 15.52 24.66 16.72
CA VAL A 55 14.35 24.10 16.00
C VAL A 55 13.70 25.14 15.07
N GLN A 56 13.86 26.43 15.36
CA GLN A 56 13.28 27.51 14.54
C GLN A 56 13.93 27.62 13.16
N ILE A 57 15.19 27.22 13.00
CA ILE A 57 15.90 27.26 11.71
C ILE A 57 15.71 25.97 10.91
N LEU A 58 15.57 24.81 11.57
CA LEU A 58 15.38 23.52 10.90
C LEU A 58 13.92 23.22 10.51
N ALA A 59 12.94 23.77 11.24
CA ALA A 59 11.51 23.56 10.96
C ALA A 59 11.10 23.88 9.50
N PRO A 60 11.48 25.04 8.89
CA PRO A 60 11.09 25.33 7.52
C PRO A 60 11.74 24.39 6.50
N ILE A 61 12.98 23.94 6.73
CA ILE A 61 13.69 23.00 5.85
C ILE A 61 13.01 21.63 5.86
N VAL A 62 12.67 21.14 7.05
CA VAL A 62 11.96 19.87 7.21
C VAL A 62 10.55 19.94 6.61
N ALA A 63 9.84 21.04 6.80
CA ALA A 63 8.52 21.26 6.20
C ALA A 63 8.58 21.29 4.66
N LEU A 64 9.59 21.95 4.08
CA LEU A 64 9.80 21.97 2.64
C LEU A 64 10.10 20.57 2.09
N LEU A 65 10.98 19.81 2.75
CA LEU A 65 11.28 18.43 2.36
C LEU A 65 10.02 17.55 2.44
N MET A 66 9.23 17.65 3.51
CA MET A 66 7.98 16.90 3.62
C MET A 66 6.99 17.27 2.50
N LEU A 67 6.90 18.55 2.14
CA LEU A 67 6.05 18.99 1.03
C LEU A 67 6.52 18.43 -0.31
N VAL A 68 7.82 18.49 -0.60
CA VAL A 68 8.40 17.91 -1.83
C VAL A 68 8.16 16.40 -1.88
N PHE A 69 8.42 15.68 -0.79
CA PHE A 69 8.14 14.23 -0.72
C PHE A 69 6.65 13.93 -0.83
N SER A 70 5.77 14.77 -0.29
CA SER A 70 4.32 14.60 -0.39
C SER A 70 3.84 14.80 -1.83
N VAL A 71 4.35 15.80 -2.55
CA VAL A 71 4.02 16.03 -3.97
C VAL A 71 4.53 14.86 -4.83
N MET A 72 5.76 14.39 -4.58
CA MET A 72 6.34 13.27 -5.32
C MET A 72 5.60 11.94 -5.07
N ALA A 73 5.17 11.70 -3.82
CA ALA A 73 4.37 10.54 -3.45
C ALA A 73 2.95 10.59 -4.06
N PHE A 74 2.33 11.77 -4.10
CA PHE A 74 1.01 11.96 -4.70
C PHE A 74 1.04 11.76 -6.23
N SER A 75 2.06 12.30 -6.90
CA SER A 75 2.29 12.07 -8.33
C SER A 75 2.44 10.59 -8.67
N SER A 76 3.23 9.86 -7.87
CA SER A 76 3.41 8.41 -8.05
C SER A 76 2.12 7.61 -7.87
N PHE A 77 1.27 7.97 -6.91
CA PHE A 77 0.00 7.26 -6.66
C PHE A 77 -1.04 7.54 -7.75
N SER A 78 -1.11 8.77 -8.27
CA SER A 78 -2.02 9.09 -9.37
C SER A 78 -1.63 8.40 -10.68
N SER A 79 -0.32 8.17 -10.90
CA SER A 79 0.20 7.56 -12.13
C SER A 79 -0.20 6.10 -12.34
N GLN A 80 -0.70 5.40 -11.31
CA GLN A 80 -1.06 3.98 -11.37
C GLN A 80 -2.56 3.72 -11.52
N LYS A 81 -3.40 4.76 -11.39
CA LYS A 81 -4.84 4.62 -11.56
C LYS A 81 -5.17 4.53 -13.05
N VAL A 82 -5.95 3.54 -13.45
CA VAL A 82 -6.40 3.37 -14.84
C VAL A 82 -7.60 4.25 -15.15
N TYR A 83 -7.52 5.01 -16.23
CA TYR A 83 -8.54 5.94 -16.73
C TYR A 83 -9.18 5.47 -18.04
N ALA A 84 -8.43 4.76 -18.87
CA ALA A 84 -8.89 4.23 -20.14
C ALA A 84 -8.15 2.93 -20.51
N TYR A 85 -8.74 2.17 -21.41
CA TYR A 85 -8.09 1.05 -22.10
C TYR A 85 -8.13 1.31 -23.61
N VAL A 86 -7.05 0.92 -24.29
CA VAL A 86 -6.99 0.92 -25.75
C VAL A 86 -6.61 -0.47 -26.22
N THR A 87 -7.39 -1.04 -27.12
CA THR A 87 -7.19 -2.37 -27.69
C THR A 87 -6.82 -2.22 -29.16
N ILE A 88 -5.64 -2.68 -29.55
CA ILE A 88 -5.19 -2.67 -30.94
C ILE A 88 -5.30 -4.11 -31.44
N ASP A 89 -6.29 -4.35 -32.30
CA ASP A 89 -6.65 -5.67 -32.79
C ASP A 89 -6.62 -5.71 -34.32
N ILE A 90 -6.03 -6.79 -34.86
CA ILE A 90 -6.52 -7.60 -35.98
C ILE A 90 -5.59 -8.78 -36.22
N ASN A 91 -4.28 -8.56 -36.10
CA ASN A 91 -3.25 -9.52 -35.71
C ASN A 91 -1.92 -8.75 -35.69
N PRO A 92 -1.33 -8.43 -34.53
CA PRO A 92 -1.58 -8.91 -33.17
C PRO A 92 -2.89 -8.42 -32.51
N SER A 93 -3.15 -8.91 -31.29
CA SER A 93 -4.21 -8.44 -30.37
C SER A 93 -3.63 -8.04 -29.01
N ILE A 94 -3.59 -6.73 -28.73
CA ILE A 94 -2.94 -6.15 -27.54
C ILE A 94 -3.84 -5.09 -26.90
N GLU A 95 -3.94 -5.10 -25.57
CA GLU A 95 -4.61 -4.07 -24.77
C GLU A 95 -3.62 -3.29 -23.91
N LEU A 96 -3.80 -1.97 -23.89
CA LEU A 96 -3.05 -1.00 -23.10
C LEU A 96 -3.96 -0.43 -22.02
N ALA A 97 -3.54 -0.49 -20.77
CA ALA A 97 -4.17 0.26 -19.67
C ALA A 97 -3.50 1.62 -19.52
N LEU A 98 -4.27 2.70 -19.48
CA LEU A 98 -3.78 4.07 -19.51
C LEU A 98 -4.09 4.80 -18.21
N ASN A 99 -3.15 5.62 -17.72
CA ASN A 99 -3.40 6.54 -16.61
C ASN A 99 -4.07 7.85 -17.07
N GLY A 100 -4.31 8.77 -16.13
CA GLY A 100 -4.95 10.07 -16.41
C GLY A 100 -4.13 11.00 -17.32
N SER A 101 -2.85 10.72 -17.55
CA SER A 101 -1.97 11.43 -18.49
C SER A 101 -1.89 10.71 -19.85
N LEU A 102 -2.71 9.68 -20.07
CA LEU A 102 -2.70 8.81 -21.25
C LEU A 102 -1.36 8.07 -21.45
N GLU A 103 -0.67 7.78 -20.34
CA GLU A 103 0.53 6.95 -20.34
C GLU A 103 0.18 5.49 -20.04
N VAL A 104 0.88 4.56 -20.68
CA VAL A 104 0.64 3.12 -20.52
C VAL A 104 1.16 2.65 -19.15
N VAL A 105 0.28 2.08 -18.33
CA VAL A 105 0.63 1.53 -17.01
C VAL A 105 0.66 0.00 -16.99
N ASP A 106 -0.06 -0.64 -17.89
CA ASP A 106 -0.11 -2.10 -18.03
C ASP A 106 -0.41 -2.49 -19.49
N VAL A 107 -0.01 -3.71 -19.86
CA VAL A 107 -0.26 -4.29 -21.19
C VAL A 107 -0.69 -5.75 -21.09
N ILE A 108 -1.64 -6.13 -21.95
CA ILE A 108 -2.14 -7.51 -22.05
C ILE A 108 -2.08 -7.91 -23.52
N ALA A 109 -1.43 -9.03 -23.83
CA ALA A 109 -1.59 -9.69 -25.12
C ALA A 109 -2.72 -10.73 -25.04
N TYR A 110 -3.66 -10.67 -25.97
CA TYR A 110 -4.75 -11.65 -26.08
C TYR A 110 -4.44 -12.78 -27.07
N ASN A 111 -3.40 -12.65 -27.89
CA ASN A 111 -2.93 -13.72 -28.78
C ASN A 111 -1.39 -13.86 -28.81
N ASN A 112 -0.90 -14.93 -29.43
CA ASN A 112 0.54 -15.23 -29.54
C ASN A 112 1.30 -14.17 -30.34
N ASP A 113 0.68 -13.63 -31.38
CA ASP A 113 1.29 -12.61 -32.22
C ASP A 113 1.45 -11.29 -31.45
N GLY A 114 0.49 -10.94 -30.58
CA GLY A 114 0.61 -9.82 -29.65
C GLY A 114 1.70 -10.02 -28.62
N SER A 115 1.86 -11.24 -28.12
CA SER A 115 2.98 -11.57 -27.25
C SER A 115 4.33 -11.42 -27.97
N THR A 116 4.37 -11.78 -29.25
CA THR A 116 5.57 -11.66 -30.11
C THR A 116 5.92 -10.19 -30.36
N VAL A 117 4.93 -9.35 -30.69
CA VAL A 117 5.12 -7.91 -30.88
C VAL A 117 5.58 -7.24 -29.58
N LEU A 118 4.91 -7.51 -28.45
CA LEU A 118 5.30 -6.95 -27.15
C LEU A 118 6.72 -7.35 -26.73
N SER A 119 7.21 -8.52 -27.16
CA SER A 119 8.58 -8.95 -26.86
C SER A 119 9.67 -8.10 -27.54
N ARG A 120 9.32 -7.33 -28.59
CA ARG A 120 10.23 -6.41 -29.27
C ARG A 120 10.20 -5.00 -28.70
N ILE A 121 9.11 -4.63 -28.03
CA ILE A 121 8.92 -3.30 -27.45
C ILE A 121 9.41 -3.30 -26.01
N HIS A 122 10.64 -2.82 -25.83
CA HIS A 122 11.24 -2.57 -24.53
C HIS A 122 10.98 -1.08 -24.20
N ASP A 123 10.54 -0.74 -22.99
CA ASP A 123 10.19 0.63 -22.56
C ASP A 123 8.81 1.18 -22.96
N TRP A 124 7.75 0.36 -22.92
CA TRP A 124 6.36 0.85 -23.09
C TRP A 124 5.78 1.50 -21.82
N LYS A 125 6.29 1.18 -20.63
CA LYS A 125 5.69 1.60 -19.35
C LYS A 125 5.93 3.09 -19.10
N HIS A 126 4.89 3.80 -18.69
CA HIS A 126 4.83 5.26 -18.54
C HIS A 126 5.14 6.03 -19.83
N LYS A 127 4.93 5.42 -20.99
CA LYS A 127 5.01 6.10 -22.29
C LYS A 127 3.64 6.50 -22.79
N ASP A 128 3.63 7.54 -23.62
CA ASP A 128 2.43 8.04 -24.25
C ASP A 128 1.75 6.96 -25.10
N VAL A 129 0.42 6.85 -24.99
CA VAL A 129 -0.37 5.91 -25.80
C VAL A 129 -0.10 6.07 -27.31
N LEU A 130 0.13 7.29 -27.80
CA LEU A 130 0.45 7.54 -29.21
C LEU A 130 1.78 6.88 -29.59
N GLU A 131 2.82 7.05 -28.76
CA GLU A 131 4.15 6.47 -28.99
C GLU A 131 4.08 4.93 -28.98
N VAL A 132 3.42 4.36 -27.98
CA VAL A 132 3.32 2.90 -27.83
C VAL A 132 2.46 2.28 -28.92
N SER A 133 1.34 2.90 -29.28
CA SER A 133 0.46 2.40 -30.36
C SER A 133 1.17 2.41 -31.70
N LYS A 134 1.92 3.48 -32.00
CA LYS A 134 2.74 3.56 -33.23
C LYS A 134 3.77 2.44 -33.29
N LYS A 135 4.51 2.23 -32.21
CA LYS A 135 5.49 1.14 -32.12
C LYS A 135 4.86 -0.24 -32.28
N ILE A 136 3.68 -0.47 -31.70
CA ILE A 136 2.95 -1.73 -31.87
C ILE A 136 2.64 -1.97 -33.35
N ILE A 137 2.11 -0.96 -34.05
CA ILE A 137 1.79 -1.08 -35.48
C ILE A 137 3.06 -1.30 -36.30
N GLU A 138 4.11 -0.51 -36.08
CA GLU A 138 5.39 -0.64 -36.80
C GLU A 138 6.02 -2.03 -36.61
N GLU A 139 6.11 -2.54 -35.38
CA GLU A 139 6.64 -3.88 -35.10
C GLU A 139 5.78 -4.98 -35.70
N SER A 140 4.45 -4.77 -35.78
CA SER A 140 3.53 -5.71 -36.42
C SER A 140 3.72 -5.76 -37.94
N GLU A 141 3.98 -4.61 -38.58
CA GLU A 141 4.34 -4.52 -40.00
C GLU A 141 5.70 -5.20 -40.26
N GLU A 142 6.71 -4.94 -39.44
CA GLU A 142 8.05 -5.55 -39.56
C GLU A 142 8.05 -7.07 -39.37
N LEU A 143 7.20 -7.57 -38.47
CA LEU A 143 7.00 -9.00 -38.25
C LEU A 143 6.18 -9.68 -39.36
N GLY A 144 5.59 -8.90 -40.26
CA GLY A 144 4.74 -9.39 -41.35
C GLY A 144 3.35 -9.82 -40.88
N PHE A 145 2.91 -9.36 -39.70
CA PHE A 145 1.56 -9.65 -39.19
C PHE A 145 0.48 -8.77 -39.84
N LEU A 146 0.86 -7.59 -40.32
CA LEU A 146 0.01 -6.67 -41.07
C LEU A 146 0.36 -6.73 -42.56
N THR A 147 -0.63 -7.08 -43.39
CA THR A 147 -0.54 -7.04 -44.85
C THR A 147 -1.32 -5.85 -45.40
N THR A 148 -0.99 -5.38 -46.61
CA THR A 148 -1.48 -4.12 -47.20
C THR A 148 -3.02 -4.00 -47.31
N ASN A 149 -3.76 -5.10 -47.19
CA ASN A 149 -5.22 -5.14 -47.26
C ASN A 149 -5.92 -5.50 -45.94
N GLN A 150 -5.18 -5.58 -44.83
CA GLN A 150 -5.77 -5.80 -43.51
C GLN A 150 -6.05 -4.46 -42.86
N GLU A 151 -7.31 -4.20 -42.51
CA GLU A 151 -7.62 -3.10 -41.59
C GLU A 151 -7.01 -3.42 -40.21
N VAL A 152 -6.75 -2.41 -39.39
CA VAL A 152 -6.45 -2.55 -37.96
C VAL A 152 -7.61 -1.90 -37.22
N ILE A 153 -8.20 -2.60 -36.25
CA ILE A 153 -9.29 -2.04 -35.44
C ILE A 153 -8.73 -1.66 -34.08
N VAL A 154 -8.83 -0.38 -33.76
CA VAL A 154 -8.46 0.18 -32.47
C VAL A 154 -9.72 0.42 -31.66
N GLY A 155 -9.92 -0.40 -30.63
CA GLY A 155 -10.96 -0.21 -29.63
C GLY A 155 -10.51 0.74 -28.53
N SER A 156 -11.41 1.56 -28.03
CA SER A 156 -11.15 2.41 -26.87
C SER A 156 -12.27 2.27 -25.85
N VAL A 157 -11.89 2.12 -24.57
CA VAL A 157 -12.80 1.97 -23.43
C VAL A 157 -12.44 3.03 -22.41
N ILE A 158 -13.42 3.81 -21.95
CA ILE A 158 -13.19 4.87 -20.98
C ILE A 158 -13.77 4.47 -19.63
N VAL A 159 -12.93 4.52 -18.61
CA VAL A 159 -13.25 4.07 -17.24
C VAL A 159 -13.57 5.24 -16.34
N ALA A 160 -12.86 6.36 -16.52
CA ALA A 160 -13.06 7.57 -15.74
C ALA A 160 -14.02 8.53 -16.47
N LYS A 161 -14.95 9.13 -15.73
CA LYS A 161 -15.83 10.21 -16.21
C LYS A 161 -15.07 11.54 -16.28
N ASP A 162 -14.00 11.60 -17.06
CA ASP A 162 -13.23 12.81 -17.31
C ASP A 162 -13.30 13.14 -18.81
N GLU A 163 -14.05 14.19 -19.15
CA GLU A 163 -14.30 14.59 -20.53
C GLU A 163 -13.02 15.06 -21.25
N ASN A 164 -12.04 15.60 -20.51
CA ASN A 164 -10.78 16.04 -21.11
C ASN A 164 -9.93 14.84 -21.55
N VAL A 165 -9.88 13.79 -20.72
CA VAL A 165 -9.16 12.55 -21.04
C VAL A 165 -9.77 11.87 -22.26
N LEU A 166 -11.10 11.89 -22.40
CA LEU A 166 -11.81 11.40 -23.58
C LEU A 166 -11.40 12.16 -24.85
N LEU A 167 -11.40 13.50 -24.79
CA LEU A 167 -11.08 14.34 -25.94
C LEU A 167 -9.63 14.12 -26.40
N ASP A 168 -8.69 14.15 -25.45
CA ASP A 168 -7.27 13.95 -25.72
C ASP A 168 -6.98 12.55 -26.28
N LEU A 169 -7.62 11.52 -25.73
CA LEU A 169 -7.47 10.15 -26.22
C LEU A 169 -7.95 10.02 -27.66
N ASN A 170 -9.15 10.54 -27.97
CA ASN A 170 -9.68 10.48 -29.32
C ASN A 170 -8.78 11.21 -30.33
N GLN A 171 -8.25 12.39 -29.96
CA GLN A 171 -7.29 13.12 -30.80
C GLN A 171 -6.02 12.31 -31.05
N LYS A 172 -5.48 11.64 -30.03
CA LYS A 172 -4.29 10.79 -30.18
C LYS A 172 -4.55 9.57 -31.05
N LEU A 173 -5.71 8.91 -30.89
CA LEU A 173 -6.06 7.76 -31.72
C LEU A 173 -6.25 8.16 -33.19
N GLU A 174 -6.86 9.33 -33.46
CA GLU A 174 -6.94 9.88 -34.81
C GLU A 174 -5.55 10.19 -35.40
N GLN A 175 -4.60 10.65 -34.59
CA GLN A 175 -3.20 10.81 -35.03
C GLN A 175 -2.52 9.47 -35.33
N VAL A 176 -2.80 8.42 -34.56
CA VAL A 176 -2.31 7.06 -34.87
C VAL A 176 -2.84 6.64 -36.25
N LYS A 177 -4.15 6.83 -36.48
CA LYS A 177 -4.81 6.51 -37.75
C LYS A 177 -4.24 7.27 -38.94
N GLN A 178 -3.94 8.56 -38.80
CA GLN A 178 -3.40 9.39 -39.89
C GLN A 178 -1.94 9.05 -40.26
N ASN A 179 -1.16 8.58 -39.29
CA ASN A 179 0.26 8.27 -39.48
C ASN A 179 0.53 6.81 -39.85
N ALA A 180 -0.48 5.94 -39.81
CA ALA A 180 -0.35 4.54 -40.14
C ALA A 180 -0.37 4.33 -41.66
N THR A 181 0.49 3.44 -42.15
CA THR A 181 0.47 2.98 -43.54
C THR A 181 -0.74 2.08 -43.81
N THR A 182 -1.18 1.39 -42.77
CA THR A 182 -2.28 0.43 -42.77
C THR A 182 -3.60 1.12 -42.39
N PRO A 183 -4.73 0.84 -43.07
CA PRO A 183 -6.03 1.45 -42.72
C PRO A 183 -6.44 1.13 -41.28
N ILE A 184 -6.84 2.16 -40.50
CA ILE A 184 -7.27 1.99 -39.10
C ILE A 184 -8.74 2.39 -38.92
N GLU A 185 -9.53 1.49 -38.34
CA GLU A 185 -10.88 1.77 -37.83
C GLU A 185 -10.83 1.98 -36.31
N ILE A 186 -11.44 3.05 -35.81
CA ILE A 186 -11.53 3.33 -34.38
C ILE A 186 -12.94 3.01 -33.89
N VAL A 187 -13.05 2.15 -32.90
CA VAL A 187 -14.34 1.73 -32.32
C VAL A 187 -14.40 2.13 -30.84
N GLN A 188 -15.48 2.79 -30.46
CA GLN A 188 -15.77 3.09 -29.05
C GLN A 188 -16.44 1.87 -28.42
N ILE A 189 -15.93 1.46 -27.25
CA ILE A 189 -16.36 0.25 -26.53
C ILE A 189 -16.78 0.66 -25.12
N THR A 190 -17.94 0.17 -24.69
CA THR A 190 -18.43 0.45 -23.34
C THR A 190 -17.67 -0.34 -22.27
N LYS A 191 -17.69 0.15 -21.03
CA LYS A 191 -17.06 -0.55 -19.90
C LYS A 191 -17.66 -1.95 -19.72
N GLU A 192 -18.97 -2.05 -19.90
CA GLU A 192 -19.75 -3.27 -19.81
C GLU A 192 -19.32 -4.28 -20.90
N GLU A 193 -19.14 -3.83 -22.15
CA GLU A 193 -18.67 -4.69 -23.24
C GLU A 193 -17.25 -5.20 -23.02
N ARG A 194 -16.35 -4.37 -22.44
CA ARG A 194 -15.02 -4.83 -22.03
C ARG A 194 -15.10 -5.92 -20.96
N GLU A 195 -15.95 -5.73 -19.94
CA GLU A 195 -16.11 -6.72 -18.86
C GLU A 195 -16.62 -8.06 -19.39
N GLU A 196 -17.59 -8.03 -20.29
CA GLU A 196 -18.11 -9.23 -20.97
C GLU A 196 -17.04 -9.91 -21.83
N ALA A 197 -16.25 -9.14 -22.58
CA ALA A 197 -15.15 -9.66 -23.39
C ALA A 197 -14.09 -10.37 -22.54
N VAL A 198 -13.67 -9.73 -21.44
CA VAL A 198 -12.71 -10.29 -20.48
C VAL A 198 -13.25 -11.59 -19.86
N GLN A 199 -14.54 -11.65 -19.50
CA GLN A 199 -15.16 -12.88 -18.99
C GLN A 199 -15.16 -14.01 -20.01
N LYS A 200 -15.30 -13.69 -21.30
CA LYS A 200 -15.25 -14.63 -22.43
C LYS A 200 -13.83 -14.98 -22.85
N GLY A 201 -12.81 -14.28 -22.31
CA GLY A 201 -11.40 -14.51 -22.64
C GLY A 201 -11.01 -14.03 -24.04
N VAL A 202 -11.76 -13.09 -24.61
CA VAL A 202 -11.47 -12.46 -25.91
C VAL A 202 -11.15 -10.98 -25.71
N SER A 203 -10.48 -10.36 -26.67
CA SER A 203 -10.23 -8.93 -26.61
C SER A 203 -11.53 -8.12 -26.75
N PRO A 204 -11.63 -6.94 -26.11
CA PRO A 204 -12.81 -6.08 -26.21
C PRO A 204 -13.22 -5.71 -27.63
N THR A 205 -12.25 -5.42 -28.52
CA THR A 205 -12.57 -5.10 -29.91
C THR A 205 -13.15 -6.31 -30.64
N THR A 206 -12.53 -7.49 -30.54
CA THR A 206 -13.05 -8.74 -31.11
C THR A 206 -14.49 -8.98 -30.68
N TYR A 207 -14.78 -8.81 -29.38
CA TYR A 207 -16.12 -9.02 -28.85
C TYR A 207 -17.16 -8.08 -29.48
N VAL A 208 -16.86 -6.79 -29.60
CA VAL A 208 -17.79 -5.82 -30.18
C VAL A 208 -18.00 -6.05 -31.67
N VAL A 209 -16.94 -6.43 -32.40
CA VAL A 209 -17.02 -6.77 -33.83
C VAL A 209 -17.91 -7.99 -34.03
N GLU A 210 -17.68 -9.08 -33.29
CA GLU A 210 -18.49 -10.31 -33.36
C GLU A 210 -19.97 -10.05 -32.99
N LYS A 211 -20.20 -9.24 -31.95
CA LYS A 211 -21.55 -8.85 -31.51
C LYS A 211 -22.30 -8.04 -32.56
N LYS A 212 -21.60 -7.18 -33.30
CA LYS A 212 -22.19 -6.43 -34.43
C LYS A 212 -22.48 -7.36 -35.62
N GLU A 213 -21.60 -8.31 -35.92
CA GLU A 213 -21.80 -9.25 -37.03
C GLU A 213 -22.95 -10.24 -36.79
N THR A 214 -23.12 -10.72 -35.57
CA THR A 214 -24.21 -11.66 -35.22
C THR A 214 -25.60 -11.02 -35.33
N GLN A 215 -25.69 -9.69 -35.23
CA GLN A 215 -26.93 -8.92 -35.41
C GLN A 215 -27.25 -8.61 -36.88
N LEU A 216 -26.34 -8.88 -37.82
CA LEU A 216 -26.60 -8.69 -39.26
C LEU A 216 -27.51 -9.80 -39.82
N PRO A 217 -28.40 -9.48 -40.78
CA PRO A 217 -29.25 -10.46 -41.46
C PRO A 217 -28.41 -11.49 -42.22
N ALA A 218 -28.89 -12.74 -42.25
CA ALA A 218 -28.13 -13.91 -42.71
C ALA A 218 -27.60 -13.82 -44.16
N SER A 219 -28.20 -12.99 -45.02
CA SER A 219 -27.74 -12.79 -46.41
C SER A 219 -26.39 -12.07 -46.51
N ASN A 220 -26.00 -11.30 -45.49
CA ASN A 220 -24.75 -10.53 -45.49
C ASN A 220 -23.61 -11.24 -44.73
N ARG A 221 -23.88 -12.40 -44.12
CA ARG A 221 -22.89 -13.19 -43.36
C ARG A 221 -21.90 -13.95 -44.24
N ALA A 222 -22.15 -14.06 -45.55
CA ALA A 222 -21.31 -14.84 -46.46
C ALA A 222 -20.01 -14.14 -46.89
N ASN A 223 -19.92 -12.81 -46.70
CA ASN A 223 -18.75 -11.99 -47.04
C ASN A 223 -17.98 -11.46 -45.81
N SER A 224 -18.21 -12.01 -44.60
CA SER A 224 -17.60 -11.45 -43.39
C SER A 224 -16.21 -11.99 -43.09
N PHE A 225 -15.36 -11.08 -42.61
CA PHE A 225 -13.91 -11.14 -42.44
C PHE A 225 -13.39 -12.27 -41.51
N VAL A 226 -14.27 -12.88 -40.71
CA VAL A 226 -13.88 -13.77 -39.61
C VAL A 226 -13.63 -15.22 -40.08
N LYS A 227 -14.15 -15.63 -41.24
CA LYS A 227 -14.19 -17.06 -41.60
C LYS A 227 -12.83 -17.67 -41.94
N GLU A 228 -11.82 -16.87 -42.28
CA GLU A 228 -10.49 -17.37 -42.67
C GLU A 228 -9.49 -17.47 -41.51
N LYS A 229 -9.78 -16.90 -40.32
CA LYS A 229 -8.77 -16.69 -39.26
C LYS A 229 -8.99 -17.46 -37.96
N LEU A 230 -9.99 -18.33 -37.89
CA LEU A 230 -10.23 -19.21 -36.73
C LEU A 230 -9.21 -20.35 -36.71
N ILE A 231 -7.99 -20.07 -36.24
CA ILE A 231 -7.12 -21.10 -35.63
C ILE A 231 -7.27 -20.97 -34.12
N GLU A 232 -7.93 -21.99 -33.58
CA GLU A 232 -8.11 -22.44 -32.19
C GLU A 232 -7.94 -21.44 -31.03
N PRO A 233 -8.94 -21.33 -30.13
CA PRO A 233 -8.81 -20.62 -28.87
C PRO A 233 -7.85 -21.40 -27.96
N ASN A 234 -6.57 -21.06 -27.97
CA ASN A 234 -5.65 -21.53 -26.94
C ASN A 234 -6.07 -20.90 -25.61
N LYS A 235 -6.57 -21.71 -24.67
CA LYS A 235 -6.99 -21.32 -23.32
C LYS A 235 -5.78 -20.97 -22.43
N GLU A 236 -4.86 -20.12 -22.90
CA GLU A 236 -3.86 -19.50 -22.05
C GLU A 236 -4.37 -18.12 -21.61
N LYS A 237 -4.79 -18.05 -20.34
CA LYS A 237 -5.15 -16.78 -19.67
C LYS A 237 -4.03 -15.77 -19.89
N GLY A 238 -4.40 -14.55 -20.30
CA GLY A 238 -3.50 -13.43 -20.62
C GLY A 238 -2.30 -13.36 -19.68
N LYS A 239 -1.11 -13.56 -20.25
CA LYS A 239 0.16 -13.40 -19.54
C LYS A 239 0.40 -11.90 -19.37
N GLN A 240 0.31 -11.44 -18.12
CA GLN A 240 0.74 -10.11 -17.71
C GLN A 240 2.28 -10.08 -17.73
N ILE A 241 2.89 -9.39 -18.70
CA ILE A 241 4.35 -9.38 -18.86
C ILE A 241 4.94 -8.15 -18.17
N GLU A 242 5.57 -8.34 -17.01
CA GLU A 242 6.35 -7.30 -16.32
C GLU A 242 7.85 -7.47 -16.67
N ILE A 243 8.34 -6.76 -17.71
CA ILE A 243 9.74 -6.87 -18.17
C ILE A 243 10.65 -5.91 -17.39
N GLN A 244 11.67 -6.45 -16.73
CA GLN A 244 12.80 -5.70 -16.13
C GLN A 244 13.93 -5.54 -17.16
N GLN A 245 14.39 -4.29 -17.31
CA GLN A 245 15.46 -3.82 -18.22
C GLN A 245 16.83 -4.47 -17.96
N GLU A 246 17.57 -4.78 -19.03
CA GLU A 246 19.04 -4.69 -19.06
C GLU A 246 19.55 -4.45 -20.50
N ILE A 247 20.51 -3.53 -20.63
CA ILE A 247 20.91 -2.77 -21.83
C ILE A 247 22.16 -3.41 -22.52
N GLN A 248 22.04 -3.69 -23.85
CA GLN A 248 23.02 -3.58 -24.98
C GLN A 248 24.43 -4.25 -24.91
N PRO A 249 25.20 -4.46 -26.03
CA PRO A 249 25.24 -3.66 -27.26
C PRO A 249 25.35 -4.33 -28.65
N THR A 250 25.10 -3.45 -29.62
CA THR A 250 25.29 -3.36 -31.08
C THR A 250 26.26 -4.28 -31.83
N LEU A 251 25.91 -4.59 -33.09
CA LEU A 251 26.86 -4.60 -34.23
C LEU A 251 26.10 -4.56 -35.57
N LYS A 252 26.31 -3.47 -36.33
CA LYS A 252 26.10 -3.42 -37.79
C LYS A 252 27.21 -4.24 -38.46
N HIS A 253 26.89 -5.09 -39.42
CA HIS A 253 27.57 -5.10 -40.72
C HIS A 253 26.83 -5.93 -41.76
N GLU A 254 26.92 -5.40 -42.96
CA GLU A 254 26.31 -5.77 -44.22
C GLU A 254 27.21 -6.76 -45.01
N VAL A 255 26.59 -7.51 -45.93
CA VAL A 255 27.13 -8.11 -47.18
C VAL A 255 27.82 -9.50 -47.17
N LYS A 256 27.21 -10.39 -47.99
CA LYS A 256 27.74 -11.30 -49.05
C LYS A 256 27.49 -12.81 -48.93
N ASN A 257 26.81 -13.29 -49.99
CA ASN A 257 26.52 -14.67 -50.34
C ASN A 257 27.76 -15.50 -50.72
N ASN A 258 27.73 -16.77 -50.30
CA ASN A 258 28.14 -18.03 -50.97
C ASN A 258 29.00 -18.94 -50.09
N THR A 259 28.43 -20.03 -49.54
CA THR A 259 29.08 -21.38 -49.42
C THR A 259 28.12 -22.46 -48.86
N PRO A 260 28.43 -23.78 -48.99
CA PRO A 260 27.55 -24.80 -49.57
C PRO A 260 26.63 -25.53 -48.58
N LYS A 261 25.57 -26.12 -49.14
CA LYS A 261 24.33 -26.61 -48.50
C LYS A 261 24.47 -27.75 -47.46
N ASN A 262 25.66 -28.31 -47.24
CA ASN A 262 25.87 -29.41 -46.27
C ASN A 262 26.44 -28.98 -44.91
N ASP A 263 26.91 -27.73 -44.77
CA ASP A 263 27.40 -27.19 -43.49
C ASP A 263 26.27 -26.58 -42.63
N TRP A 264 25.10 -26.35 -43.27
CA TRP A 264 23.95 -25.66 -42.67
C TRP A 264 23.17 -26.53 -41.68
N LYS A 265 22.98 -27.83 -41.95
CA LYS A 265 22.25 -28.74 -41.03
C LYS A 265 22.96 -28.91 -39.69
N GLN A 266 24.29 -29.06 -39.70
CA GLN A 266 25.06 -29.25 -38.48
C GLN A 266 25.21 -27.94 -37.67
N LYS A 267 25.27 -26.78 -38.36
CA LYS A 267 25.13 -25.47 -37.71
C LYS A 267 23.74 -25.29 -37.10
N GLU A 268 22.68 -25.64 -37.81
CA GLU A 268 21.30 -25.45 -37.36
C GLU A 268 20.99 -26.26 -36.09
N GLU A 269 21.40 -27.53 -36.02
CA GLU A 269 21.23 -28.34 -34.79
C GLU A 269 22.04 -27.78 -33.61
N ARG A 270 23.27 -27.33 -33.86
CA ARG A 270 24.12 -26.71 -32.83
C ARG A 270 23.59 -25.33 -32.37
N TRP A 271 22.85 -24.64 -33.23
CA TRP A 271 22.12 -23.41 -32.92
C TRP A 271 20.85 -23.70 -32.11
N LYS A 272 20.08 -24.74 -32.46
CA LYS A 272 18.90 -25.19 -31.71
C LYS A 272 19.28 -25.63 -30.29
N GLU A 273 20.33 -26.43 -30.13
CA GLU A 273 20.82 -26.86 -28.82
C GLU A 273 21.30 -25.68 -27.95
N LYS A 274 21.83 -24.61 -28.57
CA LYS A 274 22.22 -23.37 -27.87
C LYS A 274 21.03 -22.53 -27.43
N ILE A 275 19.96 -22.48 -28.23
CA ILE A 275 18.72 -21.79 -27.88
C ILE A 275 18.05 -22.53 -26.72
N GLU A 276 17.91 -23.85 -26.82
CA GLU A 276 17.32 -24.69 -25.78
C GLU A 276 18.08 -24.58 -24.45
N LYS A 277 19.43 -24.58 -24.47
CA LYS A 277 20.24 -24.35 -23.26
C LYS A 277 20.10 -22.94 -22.67
N LYS A 278 19.86 -21.92 -23.51
CA LYS A 278 19.57 -20.55 -23.04
C LYS A 278 18.17 -20.46 -22.43
N GLU A 279 17.21 -21.12 -23.05
CA GLU A 279 15.82 -21.18 -22.60
C GLU A 279 15.70 -21.90 -21.25
N GLN A 280 16.35 -23.06 -21.11
CA GLN A 280 16.43 -23.78 -19.84
C GLN A 280 17.09 -22.96 -18.72
N LYS A 281 18.15 -22.20 -19.03
CA LYS A 281 18.79 -21.29 -18.08
C LYS A 281 17.88 -20.13 -17.67
N THR A 282 17.04 -19.67 -18.59
CA THR A 282 16.12 -18.55 -18.35
C THR A 282 14.95 -19.00 -17.47
N ILE A 283 14.38 -20.19 -17.75
CA ILE A 283 13.35 -20.84 -16.93
C ILE A 283 13.86 -21.06 -15.50
N ASN A 284 15.04 -21.65 -15.34
CA ASN A 284 15.61 -21.94 -14.02
C ASN A 284 15.94 -20.64 -13.23
N ARG A 285 16.28 -19.55 -13.94
CA ARG A 285 16.48 -18.22 -13.33
C ARG A 285 15.14 -17.57 -12.93
N GLN A 286 14.06 -17.82 -13.69
CA GLN A 286 12.71 -17.37 -13.36
C GLN A 286 12.15 -18.14 -12.15
N GLU A 287 12.26 -19.47 -12.11
CA GLU A 287 11.83 -20.29 -10.97
C GLU A 287 12.53 -19.87 -9.67
N LYS A 288 13.84 -19.61 -9.71
CA LYS A 288 14.61 -19.14 -8.55
C LYS A 288 14.20 -17.74 -8.09
N ARG A 289 13.77 -16.87 -9.02
CA ARG A 289 13.23 -15.54 -8.69
C ARG A 289 11.84 -15.64 -8.08
N GLU A 290 11.01 -16.55 -8.59
CA GLU A 290 9.67 -16.80 -8.10
C GLU A 290 9.68 -17.41 -6.69
N GLN A 291 10.54 -18.39 -6.42
CA GLN A 291 10.76 -18.91 -5.07
C GLN A 291 11.16 -17.82 -4.07
N LYS A 292 12.11 -16.94 -4.44
CA LYS A 292 12.49 -15.79 -3.59
C LYS A 292 11.35 -14.78 -3.39
N ARG A 293 10.45 -14.66 -4.35
CA ARG A 293 9.29 -13.76 -4.27
C ARG A 293 8.24 -14.33 -3.32
N LEU A 294 7.96 -15.63 -3.41
CA LEU A 294 7.07 -16.36 -2.50
C LEU A 294 7.59 -16.31 -1.06
N GLU A 295 8.87 -16.59 -0.83
CA GLU A 295 9.50 -16.53 0.49
C GLU A 295 9.43 -15.11 1.10
N ARG A 296 9.54 -14.07 0.27
CA ARG A 296 9.35 -12.67 0.70
C ARG A 296 7.88 -12.35 1.02
N GLN A 297 6.93 -12.93 0.31
CA GLN A 297 5.50 -12.77 0.59
C GLN A 297 5.12 -13.44 1.91
N GLU A 298 5.56 -14.68 2.14
CA GLU A 298 5.35 -15.39 3.41
C GLU A 298 5.92 -14.61 4.59
N LYS A 299 7.14 -14.08 4.45
CA LYS A 299 7.77 -13.27 5.51
C LYS A 299 7.04 -11.95 5.77
N ARG A 300 6.38 -11.37 4.75
CA ARG A 300 5.53 -10.17 4.91
C ARG A 300 4.21 -10.51 5.59
N GLU A 301 3.60 -11.64 5.25
CA GLU A 301 2.39 -12.12 5.93
C GLU A 301 2.64 -12.45 7.39
N GLN A 302 3.72 -13.18 7.71
CA GLN A 302 4.08 -13.45 9.10
C GLN A 302 4.24 -12.16 9.92
N LYS A 303 4.95 -11.15 9.39
CA LYS A 303 5.06 -9.84 10.06
C LYS A 303 3.73 -9.11 10.19
N ARG A 304 2.79 -9.32 9.27
CA ARG A 304 1.46 -8.70 9.32
C ARG A 304 0.61 -9.36 10.40
N LEU A 305 0.64 -10.68 10.51
CA LEU A 305 -0.04 -11.46 11.54
C LEU A 305 0.51 -11.10 12.94
N GLU A 306 1.83 -11.08 13.11
CA GLU A 306 2.47 -10.69 14.37
C GLU A 306 2.08 -9.27 14.82
N ARG A 307 1.95 -8.33 13.87
CA ARG A 307 1.45 -6.96 14.15
C ARG A 307 -0.03 -6.94 14.53
N GLN A 308 -0.85 -7.82 13.97
CA GLN A 308 -2.27 -7.94 14.31
C GLN A 308 -2.43 -8.51 15.72
N GLU A 309 -1.72 -9.59 16.05
CA GLU A 309 -1.72 -10.17 17.41
C GLU A 309 -1.29 -9.15 18.45
N LYS A 310 -0.21 -8.40 18.19
CA LYS A 310 0.26 -7.35 19.11
C LYS A 310 -0.74 -6.21 19.27
N ARG A 311 -1.55 -5.91 18.25
CA ARG A 311 -2.64 -4.92 18.33
C ARG A 311 -3.82 -5.46 19.14
N GLU A 312 -4.17 -6.73 18.97
CA GLU A 312 -5.21 -7.37 19.78
C GLU A 312 -4.83 -7.47 21.25
N GLN A 313 -3.61 -7.91 21.57
CA GLN A 313 -3.12 -7.94 22.95
C GLN A 313 -3.22 -6.56 23.62
N LYS A 314 -2.78 -5.50 22.94
CA LYS A 314 -2.92 -4.13 23.45
C LYS A 314 -4.38 -3.68 23.60
N ARG A 315 -5.29 -4.20 22.78
CA ARG A 315 -6.72 -3.89 22.86
C ARG A 315 -7.35 -4.57 24.07
N LEU A 316 -7.02 -5.85 24.31
CA LEU A 316 -7.46 -6.63 25.46
C LEU A 316 -6.93 -6.02 26.77
N GLU A 317 -5.63 -5.68 26.83
CA GLU A 317 -5.03 -5.05 28.01
C GLU A 317 -5.69 -3.68 28.35
N ARG A 318 -6.10 -2.92 27.32
CA ARG A 318 -6.86 -1.67 27.50
C ARG A 318 -8.29 -1.92 27.99
N GLN A 319 -8.92 -3.01 27.57
CA GLN A 319 -10.26 -3.39 28.05
C GLN A 319 -10.20 -3.83 29.51
N GLU A 320 -9.25 -4.68 29.89
CA GLU A 320 -9.04 -5.09 31.28
C GLU A 320 -8.77 -3.88 32.19
N LYS A 321 -7.89 -2.95 31.77
CA LYS A 321 -7.65 -1.71 32.53
C LYS A 321 -8.90 -0.84 32.67
N ARG A 322 -9.79 -0.82 31.67
CA ARG A 322 -11.07 -0.09 31.76
C ARG A 322 -12.04 -0.78 32.71
N GLU A 323 -12.08 -2.11 32.69
CA GLU A 323 -12.92 -2.91 33.54
C GLU A 323 -12.49 -2.84 35.01
N GLN A 324 -11.19 -2.95 35.29
CA GLN A 324 -10.65 -2.74 36.64
C GLN A 324 -10.99 -1.34 37.18
N LYS A 325 -10.86 -0.30 36.35
CA LYS A 325 -11.28 1.06 36.75
C LYS A 325 -12.79 1.18 36.99
N ARG A 326 -13.60 0.41 36.27
CA ARG A 326 -15.06 0.37 36.48
C ARG A 326 -15.39 -0.32 37.80
N LEU A 327 -14.75 -1.46 38.11
CA LEU A 327 -14.91 -2.18 39.37
C LEU A 327 -14.49 -1.31 40.57
N GLN A 328 -13.33 -0.66 40.52
CA GLN A 328 -12.89 0.26 41.58
C GLN A 328 -13.87 1.42 41.82
N ARG A 329 -14.54 1.90 40.77
CA ARG A 329 -15.57 2.95 40.90
C ARG A 329 -16.86 2.42 41.54
N LEU A 330 -17.21 1.16 41.29
CA LEU A 330 -18.36 0.51 41.92
C LEU A 330 -18.08 0.27 43.41
N ASP A 331 -16.91 -0.27 43.76
CA ASP A 331 -16.50 -0.45 45.16
C ASP A 331 -16.50 0.86 45.94
N LYS A 332 -16.00 1.95 45.32
CA LYS A 332 -16.00 3.27 45.93
C LYS A 332 -17.42 3.84 46.11
N LYS A 333 -18.35 3.54 45.19
CA LYS A 333 -19.76 3.92 45.32
C LYS A 333 -20.43 3.15 46.46
N GLU A 334 -20.24 1.83 46.53
CA GLU A 334 -20.76 1.01 47.62
C GLU A 334 -20.20 1.43 48.99
N MET A 335 -18.90 1.74 49.06
CA MET A 335 -18.28 2.24 50.28
C MET A 335 -18.89 3.58 50.71
N ASN A 336 -19.12 4.51 49.76
CA ASN A 336 -19.77 5.78 50.03
C ASN A 336 -21.24 5.62 50.45
N GLU A 337 -21.98 4.66 49.89
CA GLU A 337 -23.34 4.35 50.35
C GLU A 337 -23.36 3.76 51.76
N LYS A 338 -22.44 2.85 52.08
CA LYS A 338 -22.27 2.32 53.45
C LYS A 338 -21.93 3.42 54.45
N ILE A 339 -21.05 4.35 54.08
CA ILE A 339 -20.72 5.53 54.92
C ILE A 339 -21.96 6.41 55.13
N LYS A 340 -22.75 6.68 54.08
CA LYS A 340 -24.00 7.45 54.21
C LYS A 340 -25.02 6.77 55.11
N LEU A 341 -25.20 5.46 54.96
CA LEU A 341 -26.11 4.67 55.80
C LEU A 341 -25.67 4.69 57.27
N LYS A 342 -24.37 4.55 57.53
CA LYS A 342 -23.82 4.65 58.89
C LYS A 342 -24.02 6.05 59.49
N SER A 343 -23.75 7.10 58.72
CA SER A 343 -23.98 8.49 59.19
C SER A 343 -25.45 8.80 59.46
N LYS A 344 -26.39 8.20 58.71
CA LYS A 344 -27.83 8.31 59.00
C LYS A 344 -28.20 7.55 60.27
N HIS A 345 -27.63 6.37 60.49
CA HIS A 345 -27.88 5.58 61.69
C HIS A 345 -27.36 6.31 62.94
N ASP A 346 -26.13 6.81 62.89
CA ASP A 346 -25.51 7.57 64.00
C ASP A 346 -26.30 8.87 64.32
N LYS A 347 -26.92 9.49 63.31
CA LYS A 347 -27.75 10.69 63.51
C LYS A 347 -29.09 10.38 64.18
N VAL A 348 -29.74 9.28 63.78
CA VAL A 348 -30.99 8.81 64.41
C VAL A 348 -30.73 8.32 65.84
N GLU A 349 -29.58 7.72 66.10
CA GLU A 349 -29.19 7.28 67.45
C GLU A 349 -28.90 8.46 68.39
N ASN A 350 -28.27 9.54 67.88
CA ASN A 350 -28.06 10.76 68.65
C ASN A 350 -29.38 11.52 68.93
N GLU A 351 -30.28 11.65 67.95
CA GLU A 351 -31.61 12.26 68.15
C GLU A 351 -32.42 11.46 69.19
N SER A 352 -32.35 10.13 69.18
CA SER A 352 -32.99 9.28 70.20
C SER A 352 -32.39 9.43 71.60
N GLN A 353 -31.10 9.77 71.72
CA GLN A 353 -30.46 10.04 73.01
C GLN A 353 -30.77 11.44 73.55
N GLU A 354 -30.95 12.43 72.68
CA GLU A 354 -31.42 13.77 73.06
C GLU A 354 -32.88 13.73 73.55
N ASP A 355 -33.77 13.04 72.83
CA ASP A 355 -35.17 12.87 73.25
C ASP A 355 -35.30 12.17 74.62
N LYS A 356 -34.44 11.18 74.90
CA LYS A 356 -34.37 10.51 76.20
C LYS A 356 -33.79 11.39 77.32
N LYS A 357 -32.97 12.38 76.99
CA LYS A 357 -32.48 13.38 77.94
C LYS A 357 -33.55 14.43 78.25
N GLU A 358 -34.25 14.94 77.25
CA GLU A 358 -35.37 15.88 77.44
C GLU A 358 -36.53 15.23 78.22
N GLN A 359 -36.83 13.95 77.98
CA GLN A 359 -37.84 13.25 78.80
C GLN A 359 -37.40 13.06 80.26
N LYS A 360 -36.10 12.89 80.55
CA LYS A 360 -35.61 12.82 81.93
C LYS A 360 -35.65 14.18 82.64
N GLU A 361 -35.31 15.27 81.95
CA GLU A 361 -35.39 16.64 82.51
C GLU A 361 -36.84 17.10 82.74
N ASN A 362 -37.79 16.67 81.90
CA ASN A 362 -39.21 16.95 82.11
C ASN A 362 -39.85 16.16 83.26
N ILE A 363 -39.32 14.98 83.59
CA ILE A 363 -39.79 14.21 84.76
C ILE A 363 -39.22 14.83 86.06
N GLU A 364 -37.97 15.29 86.08
CA GLU A 364 -37.36 15.97 87.25
C GLU A 364 -37.97 17.36 87.54
N THR A 365 -38.60 18.00 86.56
CA THR A 365 -39.25 19.31 86.73
C THR A 365 -40.73 19.22 87.11
N ALA A 366 -41.39 18.07 86.86
CA ALA A 366 -42.77 17.83 87.28
C ALA A 366 -42.90 17.53 88.79
N ASP A 367 -41.91 16.90 89.40
CA ASP A 367 -41.88 16.60 90.86
C ASP A 367 -41.61 17.84 91.74
N LYS A 368 -41.26 19.00 91.16
CA LYS A 368 -41.00 20.25 91.90
C LYS A 368 -42.16 21.25 91.91
N LYS A 369 -43.32 20.90 91.33
CA LYS A 369 -44.49 21.80 91.24
C LYS A 369 -45.76 21.27 91.92
N GLY A 370 -45.68 20.15 92.64
CA GLY A 370 -46.76 19.64 93.46
C GLY A 370 -46.38 19.65 94.93
N ASP A 371 -46.39 20.82 95.56
CA ASP A 371 -46.50 21.01 97.02
C ASP A 371 -47.12 22.38 97.32
#